data_AF-A0A2T4V0V6-F1
#
_entry.id   AF-A0A2T4V0V6-F1
#
_cell.length_a   1.000
_cell.length_b   1.000
_cell.length_c   1.000
_cell.angle_alpha   90.00
_cell.angle_beta   90.00
_cell.angle_gamma   90.00
#
_symmetry.space_group_name_H-M   'P 1'
#
loop_
_entity.id
_entity.type
_entity.pdbx_description
1 polymer ?
#
loop_
_entity_poly.entity_id
_entity_poly.type
_entity_poly.pdbx_seq_one_letter_code
_entity_poly.pdbx_strand_id
1 'polypeptide(L)'
;MRLAGDASLFDALDRHARRRAEGHALLSVLVGEQERALEVWTEWVHRRRLRVAATESEDAREMVSAWATVLARGRDLTADAEAFVSRCQPAGSQHELNFRRKTAHERRVLLNGLTPPPPPALPTWELCRRLLEGPVPSPPGVLPNAVRETIARGPVAALQMLLALVPTTDVPALRFRAGRDAFLGLRTVTSLCAAAPSLTAACVLSPESFAEHLRRGNSRVPAMMMEGRLDIEEPPSPFTRIGAGRLTATRLRQEGIPESIISLLTELEQDLTSPQGEKGRDRARSRPERVLFEILQYHRSTRGLFVQNESLEVEDGERPWQVDLLCRELRLAVEIDGYYHFRDEEAFRRDRRKDVDLQRAGYLVYRVLADDVLRRLEEILTNLDKLIAARRQELAGQETPHGHR
;
A
#
# COMPACT_ATOMS: atom_id res chain seq x y z
N MET A 1 -14.59 -8.52 9.84
CA MET A 1 -15.66 -8.66 8.82
C MET A 1 -14.96 -8.88 7.48
N ARG A 2 -15.15 -10.02 6.80
CA ARG A 2 -14.50 -10.29 5.51
C ARG A 2 -15.17 -9.43 4.43
N LEU A 3 -14.39 -8.67 3.66
CA LEU A 3 -14.92 -7.96 2.50
C LEU A 3 -15.04 -8.95 1.36
N ALA A 4 -16.12 -8.88 0.57
CA ALA A 4 -16.32 -9.75 -0.59
C ALA A 4 -15.14 -9.67 -1.60
N GLY A 5 -14.44 -8.53 -1.65
CA GLY A 5 -13.24 -8.33 -2.46
C GLY A 5 -12.03 -9.19 -2.07
N ASP A 6 -11.95 -9.66 -0.83
CA ASP A 6 -10.78 -10.43 -0.35
C ASP A 6 -10.63 -11.77 -1.06
N ALA A 7 -11.75 -12.43 -1.39
CA ALA A 7 -11.73 -13.71 -2.10
C ALA A 7 -11.07 -13.57 -3.49
N SER A 8 -11.43 -12.51 -4.23
CA SER A 8 -10.85 -12.20 -5.54
C SER A 8 -9.33 -11.92 -5.45
N LEU A 9 -8.92 -11.19 -4.40
CA LEU A 9 -7.50 -10.89 -4.15
C LEU A 9 -6.69 -12.16 -3.84
N PHE A 10 -7.23 -13.08 -3.05
CA PHE A 10 -6.57 -14.36 -2.77
C PHE A 10 -6.44 -15.22 -4.03
N ASP A 11 -7.49 -15.29 -4.86
CA ASP A 11 -7.43 -16.00 -6.14
C ASP A 11 -6.38 -15.41 -7.09
N ALA A 12 -6.23 -14.08 -7.08
CA ALA A 12 -5.20 -13.39 -7.85
C ALA A 12 -3.79 -13.71 -7.36
N LEU A 13 -3.57 -13.70 -6.05
CA LEU A 13 -2.30 -14.12 -5.45
C LEU A 13 -1.98 -15.60 -5.73
N ASP A 14 -2.98 -16.46 -5.79
CA ASP A 14 -2.80 -17.85 -6.19
C ASP A 14 -2.46 -18.00 -7.68
N ARG A 15 -3.04 -17.16 -8.56
CA ARG A 15 -2.59 -17.06 -9.97
C ARG A 15 -1.13 -16.63 -10.04
N HIS A 16 -0.73 -15.61 -9.28
CA HIS A 16 0.66 -15.15 -9.24
C HIS A 16 1.61 -16.28 -8.81
N ALA A 17 1.26 -17.04 -7.78
CA ALA A 17 2.05 -18.18 -7.33
C ALA A 17 2.19 -19.28 -8.41
N ARG A 18 1.12 -19.59 -9.14
CA ARG A 18 1.18 -20.54 -10.27
C ARG A 18 2.11 -20.06 -11.39
N ARG A 19 2.00 -18.78 -11.78
CA ARG A 19 2.87 -18.20 -12.81
C ARG A 19 4.34 -18.22 -12.42
N ARG A 20 4.67 -17.98 -11.15
CA ARG A 20 6.04 -18.12 -10.65
C ARG A 20 6.55 -19.56 -10.73
N ALA A 21 5.70 -20.54 -10.43
CA ALA A 21 6.03 -21.96 -10.56
C ALA A 21 6.29 -22.38 -12.03
N GLU A 22 5.65 -21.71 -12.98
CA GLU A 22 5.87 -21.86 -14.43
C GLU A 22 7.11 -21.10 -14.93
N GLY A 23 7.82 -20.37 -14.06
CA GLY A 23 9.03 -19.64 -14.40
C GLY A 23 8.83 -18.20 -14.84
N HIS A 24 7.64 -17.62 -14.66
CA HIS A 24 7.40 -16.21 -14.94
C HIS A 24 7.92 -15.32 -13.81
N ALA A 25 8.80 -14.37 -14.14
CA ALA A 25 9.28 -13.38 -13.19
C ALA A 25 8.17 -12.40 -12.83
N LEU A 26 7.70 -12.43 -11.59
CA LEU A 26 6.55 -11.65 -11.15
C LEU A 26 6.70 -11.15 -9.71
N LEU A 27 6.53 -9.84 -9.53
CA LEU A 27 6.38 -9.18 -8.24
C LEU A 27 4.90 -8.93 -7.98
N SER A 28 4.32 -9.48 -6.89
CA SER A 28 2.96 -9.06 -6.49
C SER A 28 3.01 -7.64 -5.94
N VAL A 29 2.27 -6.70 -6.53
CA VAL A 29 2.24 -5.30 -6.11
C VAL A 29 0.85 -4.98 -5.56
N LEU A 30 0.73 -4.92 -4.24
CA LEU A 30 -0.52 -4.57 -3.56
C LEU A 30 -0.60 -3.05 -3.45
N VAL A 31 -1.58 -2.44 -4.12
CA VAL A 31 -1.76 -0.99 -4.21
C VAL A 31 -2.98 -0.57 -3.39
N GLY A 32 -2.78 0.22 -2.34
CA GLY A 32 -3.85 0.72 -1.48
C GLY A 32 -3.35 1.13 -0.09
N GLU A 33 -4.25 1.18 0.88
CA GLU A 33 -3.91 1.45 2.28
C GLU A 33 -2.92 0.39 2.82
N GLN A 34 -1.86 0.84 3.50
CA GLN A 34 -0.72 -0.02 3.85
C GLN A 34 -1.11 -1.12 4.83
N GLU A 35 -1.86 -0.81 5.88
CA GLU A 35 -2.25 -1.80 6.89
C GLU A 35 -3.13 -2.88 6.25
N ARG A 36 -4.10 -2.46 5.44
CA ARG A 36 -5.00 -3.39 4.74
C ARG A 36 -4.26 -4.28 3.74
N ALA A 37 -3.36 -3.72 2.94
CA ALA A 37 -2.55 -4.50 2.01
C ALA A 37 -1.67 -5.52 2.75
N LEU A 38 -1.09 -5.14 3.90
CA LEU A 38 -0.32 -6.04 4.74
C LEU A 38 -1.17 -7.15 5.35
N GLU A 39 -2.40 -6.86 5.78
CA GLU A 39 -3.35 -7.87 6.26
C GLU A 39 -3.65 -8.90 5.18
N VAL A 40 -4.03 -8.46 3.98
CA VAL A 40 -4.36 -9.35 2.84
C VAL A 40 -3.17 -10.23 2.50
N TRP A 41 -1.96 -9.66 2.38
CA TRP A 41 -0.76 -10.43 2.10
C TRP A 41 -0.44 -11.45 3.21
N THR A 42 -0.52 -11.03 4.47
CA THR A 42 -0.20 -11.87 5.63
C THR A 42 -1.16 -13.05 5.74
N GLU A 43 -2.46 -12.80 5.54
CA GLU A 43 -3.50 -13.84 5.51
C GLU A 43 -3.27 -14.84 4.38
N TRP A 44 -2.93 -14.37 3.17
CA TRP A 44 -2.63 -15.26 2.04
C TRP A 44 -1.41 -16.15 2.32
N VAL A 45 -0.32 -15.57 2.84
CA VAL A 45 0.88 -16.32 3.23
C VAL A 45 0.55 -17.36 4.30
N HIS A 46 -0.25 -16.99 5.31
CA HIS A 46 -0.65 -17.91 6.38
C HIS A 46 -1.41 -19.12 5.84
N ARG A 47 -2.35 -18.91 4.89
CA ARG A 47 -3.10 -20.00 4.23
C ARG A 47 -2.19 -20.93 3.43
N ARG A 48 -1.17 -20.37 2.78
CA ARG A 48 -0.13 -21.14 2.06
C ARG A 48 0.92 -21.75 2.99
N ARG A 49 0.86 -21.50 4.30
CA ARG A 49 1.84 -21.93 5.31
C ARG A 49 3.27 -21.50 4.98
N LEU A 50 3.42 -20.36 4.31
CA LEU A 50 4.73 -19.81 3.98
C LEU A 50 5.28 -19.02 5.18
N ARG A 51 6.60 -18.98 5.28
CA ARG A 51 7.30 -18.04 6.18
C ARG A 51 7.53 -16.72 5.44
N VAL A 52 7.58 -15.60 6.15
CA VAL A 52 7.81 -14.28 5.55
C VAL A 52 9.11 -13.67 6.06
N ALA A 53 9.95 -13.23 5.12
CA ALA A 53 11.02 -12.30 5.38
C ALA A 53 10.55 -10.89 5.03
N ALA A 54 10.34 -10.06 6.05
CA ALA A 54 10.00 -8.66 5.87
C ALA A 54 11.29 -7.82 5.82
N THR A 55 11.35 -6.88 4.88
CA THR A 55 12.45 -5.92 4.77
C THR A 55 11.94 -4.56 4.29
N GLU A 56 12.57 -3.51 4.80
CA GLU A 56 12.43 -2.12 4.36
C GLU A 56 13.72 -1.62 3.68
N SER A 57 14.80 -2.42 3.73
CA SER A 57 16.08 -2.07 3.12
C SER A 57 16.01 -2.11 1.60
N GLU A 58 16.68 -1.17 0.95
CA GLU A 58 16.82 -1.09 -0.50
C GLU A 58 18.03 -1.85 -1.05
N ASP A 59 18.95 -2.32 -0.16
CA ASP A 59 20.14 -3.09 -0.53
C ASP A 59 19.77 -4.56 -0.77
N ALA A 60 20.12 -5.06 -1.96
CA ALA A 60 19.96 -6.46 -2.35
C ALA A 60 20.60 -7.44 -1.35
N ARG A 61 21.76 -7.09 -0.78
CA ARG A 61 22.47 -7.94 0.20
C ARG A 61 21.66 -8.08 1.48
N GLU A 62 21.08 -7.00 1.96
CA GLU A 62 20.26 -7.01 3.17
C GLU A 62 18.93 -7.74 2.93
N MET A 63 18.27 -7.50 1.79
CA MET A 63 17.05 -8.23 1.40
C MET A 63 17.28 -9.75 1.35
N VAL A 64 18.32 -10.19 0.64
CA VAL A 64 18.65 -11.62 0.50
C VAL A 64 19.13 -12.21 1.82
N SER A 65 19.86 -11.45 2.64
CA SER A 65 20.28 -11.90 3.99
C SER A 65 19.08 -12.09 4.92
N ALA A 66 18.14 -11.16 4.93
CA ALA A 66 16.90 -11.28 5.72
C ALA A 66 16.08 -12.50 5.26
N TRP A 67 15.95 -12.68 3.95
CA TRP A 67 15.28 -13.85 3.36
C TRP A 67 15.96 -15.17 3.73
N ALA A 68 17.28 -15.27 3.55
CA ALA A 68 18.04 -16.48 3.85
C ALA A 68 18.02 -16.79 5.36
N THR A 69 18.00 -15.76 6.21
CA THR A 69 17.88 -15.91 7.67
C THR A 69 16.57 -16.59 8.04
N VAL A 70 15.45 -16.17 7.43
CA VAL A 70 14.16 -16.84 7.62
C VAL A 70 14.17 -18.27 7.09
N LEU A 71 14.82 -18.53 5.96
CA LEU A 71 15.01 -19.88 5.42
C LEU A 71 15.72 -20.78 6.44
N ALA A 72 16.85 -20.32 6.99
CA ALA A 72 17.67 -21.03 7.97
C ALA A 72 17.01 -21.23 9.35
N ARG A 73 15.90 -20.54 9.67
CA ARG A 73 15.12 -20.81 10.89
C ARG A 73 14.34 -22.12 10.86
N GLY A 74 13.98 -22.58 9.66
CA GLY A 74 13.14 -23.76 9.47
C GLY A 74 13.78 -24.83 8.60
N ARG A 75 15.06 -24.68 8.24
CA ARG A 75 15.83 -25.67 7.47
C ARG A 75 17.25 -25.78 7.99
N ASP A 76 17.78 -26.99 7.93
CA ASP A 76 19.20 -27.28 8.10
C ASP A 76 19.88 -27.24 6.73
N LEU A 77 20.49 -26.10 6.39
CA LEU A 77 21.13 -25.89 5.08
C LEU A 77 22.31 -26.85 4.84
N THR A 78 22.93 -27.38 5.88
CA THR A 78 23.98 -28.40 5.75
C THR A 78 23.39 -29.75 5.35
N ALA A 79 22.24 -30.12 5.94
CA ALA A 79 21.51 -31.33 5.52
C ALA A 79 20.96 -31.20 4.08
N ASP A 80 20.47 -30.03 3.71
CA ASP A 80 20.03 -29.75 2.34
C ASP A 80 21.19 -29.88 1.35
N ALA A 81 22.38 -29.40 1.72
CA ALA A 81 23.59 -29.52 0.91
C ALA A 81 24.02 -30.99 0.72
N GLU A 82 23.97 -31.80 1.78
CA GLU A 82 24.24 -33.24 1.73
C GLU A 82 23.28 -33.96 0.77
N ALA A 83 21.98 -33.64 0.87
CA ALA A 83 20.95 -34.20 0.00
C ALA A 83 21.13 -33.76 -1.47
N PHE A 84 21.45 -32.48 -1.71
CA PHE A 84 21.71 -31.97 -3.06
C PHE A 84 22.91 -32.66 -3.70
N VAL A 85 24.03 -32.73 -2.97
CA VAL A 85 25.27 -33.34 -3.43
C VAL A 85 25.06 -34.82 -3.77
N SER A 86 24.31 -35.54 -2.94
CA SER A 86 23.96 -36.94 -3.16
C SER A 86 23.12 -37.13 -4.44
N ARG A 87 22.14 -36.25 -4.69
CA ARG A 87 21.29 -36.31 -5.91
C ARG A 87 22.07 -36.03 -7.20
N CYS A 88 23.15 -35.26 -7.13
CA CYS A 88 23.98 -34.97 -8.30
C CYS A 88 24.91 -36.11 -8.71
N GLN A 89 25.07 -37.16 -7.88
CA GLN A 89 25.98 -38.25 -8.20
C GLN A 89 25.40 -39.22 -9.24
N PRO A 90 26.25 -39.86 -10.08
CA PRO A 90 25.82 -40.86 -11.04
C PRO A 90 25.04 -42.02 -10.40
N ALA A 91 24.07 -42.57 -11.13
CA ALA A 91 23.31 -43.74 -10.71
C ALA A 91 24.26 -44.93 -10.43
N GLY A 92 24.22 -45.48 -9.22
CA GLY A 92 25.11 -46.57 -8.76
C GLY A 92 26.12 -46.15 -7.67
N SER A 93 26.36 -44.86 -7.48
CA SER A 93 27.21 -44.32 -6.40
C SER A 93 26.48 -44.22 -5.05
N GLN A 94 25.69 -45.25 -4.68
CA GLN A 94 24.78 -45.26 -3.53
C GLN A 94 25.46 -45.45 -2.16
N HIS A 95 26.69 -44.97 -1.98
CA HIS A 95 27.20 -44.86 -0.61
C HIS A 95 26.50 -43.68 0.07
N GLU A 96 25.86 -43.94 1.21
CA GLU A 96 25.25 -42.90 2.03
C GLU A 96 26.32 -41.87 2.43
N LEU A 97 26.26 -40.67 1.84
CA LEU A 97 27.26 -39.62 2.04
C LEU A 97 27.04 -38.95 3.41
N ASN A 98 27.48 -39.59 4.50
CA ASN A 98 27.30 -39.02 5.84
C ASN A 98 28.42 -38.06 6.23
N PHE A 99 28.13 -36.76 6.36
CA PHE A 99 29.12 -35.74 6.74
C PHE A 99 29.14 -35.41 8.25
N ARG A 100 28.04 -35.63 8.97
CA ARG A 100 27.85 -35.12 10.34
C ARG A 100 28.87 -35.65 11.35
N ARG A 101 29.35 -36.89 11.18
CA ARG A 101 30.30 -37.55 12.11
C ARG A 101 31.75 -37.50 11.65
N LYS A 102 32.03 -36.84 10.52
CA LYS A 102 33.37 -36.77 9.93
C LYS A 102 34.12 -35.52 10.38
N THR A 103 35.43 -35.64 10.56
CA THR A 103 36.36 -34.53 10.74
C THR A 103 36.44 -33.68 9.47
N ALA A 104 36.91 -32.43 9.58
CA ALA A 104 37.06 -31.54 8.42
C ALA A 104 37.93 -32.15 7.31
N HIS A 105 38.97 -32.91 7.69
CA HIS A 105 39.82 -33.62 6.73
C HIS A 105 39.06 -34.73 5.99
N GLU A 106 38.36 -35.61 6.71
CA GLU A 106 37.57 -36.69 6.12
C GLU A 106 36.45 -36.17 5.20
N ARG A 107 35.80 -35.06 5.57
CA ARG A 107 34.79 -34.41 4.72
C ARG A 107 35.40 -33.94 3.41
N ARG A 108 36.58 -33.32 3.46
CA ARG A 108 37.30 -32.86 2.26
C ARG A 108 37.71 -34.02 1.35
N VAL A 109 38.23 -35.10 1.93
CA VAL A 109 38.59 -36.31 1.17
C VAL A 109 37.36 -36.87 0.46
N LEU A 110 36.23 -36.96 1.15
CA LEU A 110 34.98 -37.46 0.58
C LEU A 110 34.46 -36.55 -0.54
N LEU A 111 34.46 -35.22 -0.34
CA LEU A 111 34.02 -34.25 -1.38
C LEU A 111 34.91 -34.28 -2.62
N ASN A 112 36.22 -34.45 -2.46
CA ASN A 112 37.16 -34.54 -3.59
C ASN A 112 36.93 -35.79 -4.45
N GLY A 113 36.32 -36.84 -3.87
CA GLY A 113 35.94 -38.06 -4.60
C GLY A 113 34.61 -37.95 -5.34
N LEU A 114 33.87 -36.84 -5.21
CA LEU A 114 32.58 -36.66 -5.86
C LEU A 114 32.71 -35.98 -7.22
N THR A 115 31.80 -36.31 -8.12
CA THR A 115 31.76 -35.70 -9.45
C THR A 115 30.90 -34.43 -9.42
N PRO A 116 31.42 -33.26 -9.83
CA PRO A 116 30.62 -32.04 -9.91
C PRO A 116 29.60 -32.14 -11.07
N PRO A 117 28.37 -31.65 -10.88
CA PRO A 117 27.38 -31.62 -11.96
C PRO A 117 27.75 -30.54 -13.00
N PRO A 118 27.31 -30.69 -14.26
CA PRO A 118 27.45 -29.63 -15.25
C PRO A 118 26.60 -28.38 -14.89
N PRO A 119 26.88 -27.22 -15.50
CA PRO A 119 25.97 -26.07 -15.43
C PRO A 119 24.54 -26.45 -15.86
N PRO A 120 23.49 -25.87 -15.24
CA PRO A 120 23.52 -24.74 -14.31
C PRO A 120 23.68 -25.11 -12.82
N ALA A 121 23.85 -26.40 -12.48
CA ALA A 121 23.89 -26.85 -11.08
C ALA A 121 25.24 -26.60 -10.36
N LEU A 122 26.30 -26.33 -11.13
CA LEU A 122 27.66 -26.15 -10.62
C LEU A 122 27.82 -25.07 -9.52
N PRO A 123 27.23 -23.87 -9.63
CA PRO A 123 27.38 -22.86 -8.58
C PRO A 123 26.72 -23.27 -7.26
N THR A 124 25.55 -23.94 -7.32
CA THR A 124 24.89 -24.50 -6.14
C THR A 124 25.73 -25.63 -5.53
N TRP A 125 26.34 -26.46 -6.37
CA TRP A 125 27.29 -27.49 -5.93
C TRP A 125 28.48 -26.91 -5.18
N GLU A 126 29.07 -25.82 -5.67
CA GLU A 126 30.19 -25.13 -4.99
C GLU A 126 29.77 -24.57 -3.63
N LEU A 127 28.57 -23.99 -3.53
CA LEU A 127 28.00 -23.56 -2.24
C LEU A 127 27.82 -24.76 -1.29
N CYS A 128 27.28 -25.87 -1.78
CA CYS A 128 27.10 -27.10 -0.99
C CYS A 128 28.45 -27.63 -0.48
N ARG A 129 29.48 -27.66 -1.34
CA ARG A 129 30.83 -28.07 -0.94
C ARG A 129 31.36 -27.23 0.21
N ARG A 130 31.22 -25.90 0.13
CA ARG A 130 31.63 -24.98 1.21
C ARG A 130 30.83 -25.16 2.50
N LEU A 131 29.54 -25.47 2.40
CA LEU A 131 28.68 -25.76 3.55
C LEU A 131 29.09 -27.06 4.26
N LEU A 132 29.42 -28.10 3.48
CA LEU A 132 29.81 -29.41 3.99
C LEU A 132 31.26 -29.43 4.53
N GLU A 133 32.17 -28.63 3.95
CA GLU A 133 33.53 -28.43 4.47
C GLU A 133 33.57 -27.62 5.77
N GLY A 134 32.55 -26.76 5.99
CA GLY A 134 32.45 -25.93 7.18
C GLY A 134 32.32 -26.74 8.48
N PRO A 135 32.64 -26.14 9.64
CA PRO A 135 32.42 -26.78 10.94
C PRO A 135 30.92 -26.97 11.23
N VAL A 136 30.60 -27.54 12.40
CA VAL A 136 29.26 -27.87 12.95
C VAL A 136 28.09 -27.03 12.37
N PRO A 137 26.91 -27.64 12.11
CA PRO A 137 25.72 -26.93 11.62
C PRO A 137 25.45 -25.65 12.40
N SER A 138 25.11 -24.57 11.69
CA SER A 138 24.75 -23.31 12.33
C SER A 138 23.43 -23.47 13.10
N PRO A 139 23.27 -22.81 14.26
CA PRO A 139 21.99 -22.80 14.97
C PRO A 139 20.84 -22.28 14.10
N PRO A 140 19.59 -22.66 14.38
CA PRO A 140 18.43 -22.17 13.63
C PRO A 140 18.40 -20.64 13.55
N GLY A 141 18.28 -20.12 12.33
CA GLY A 141 18.26 -18.67 12.07
C GLY A 141 19.61 -17.97 12.07
N VAL A 142 20.72 -18.68 12.28
CA VAL A 142 22.07 -18.16 12.04
C VAL A 142 22.53 -18.62 10.67
N LEU A 143 22.86 -17.67 9.78
CA LEU A 143 23.37 -18.00 8.46
C LEU A 143 24.79 -18.59 8.55
N PRO A 144 25.09 -19.74 7.92
CA PRO A 144 26.45 -20.24 7.80
C PRO A 144 27.38 -19.22 7.11
N ASN A 145 28.66 -19.18 7.50
CA ASN A 145 29.65 -18.24 6.91
C ASN A 145 29.70 -18.35 5.38
N ALA A 146 29.64 -19.58 4.85
CA ALA A 146 29.62 -19.83 3.41
C ALA A 146 28.47 -19.09 2.71
N VAL A 147 27.27 -19.08 3.31
CA VAL A 147 26.10 -18.37 2.77
C VAL A 147 26.31 -16.86 2.85
N ARG A 148 26.75 -16.34 4.00
CA ARG A 148 26.97 -14.89 4.20
C ARG A 148 28.00 -14.34 3.21
N GLU A 149 29.10 -15.05 3.00
CA GLU A 149 30.13 -14.66 2.05
C GLU A 149 29.64 -14.73 0.59
N THR A 150 28.83 -15.73 0.24
CA THR A 150 28.25 -15.82 -1.10
C THR A 150 27.27 -14.67 -1.36
N ILE A 151 26.44 -14.30 -0.37
CA ILE A 151 25.57 -13.11 -0.47
C ILE A 151 26.39 -11.83 -0.62
N ALA A 152 27.47 -11.68 0.17
CA ALA A 152 28.33 -10.50 0.10
C ALA A 152 28.96 -10.32 -1.30
N ARG A 153 29.41 -11.41 -1.92
CA ARG A 153 29.99 -11.42 -3.28
C ARG A 153 28.95 -11.14 -4.37
N GLY A 154 27.74 -11.67 -4.24
CA GLY A 154 26.69 -11.51 -5.24
C GLY A 154 25.31 -11.96 -4.74
N PRO A 155 24.44 -11.05 -4.29
CA PRO A 155 23.18 -11.41 -3.65
C PRO A 155 22.21 -12.12 -4.60
N VAL A 156 22.18 -11.73 -5.86
CA VAL A 156 21.33 -12.35 -6.89
C VAL A 156 21.72 -13.80 -7.15
N ALA A 157 23.01 -14.05 -7.36
CA ALA A 157 23.52 -15.40 -7.58
C ALA A 157 23.35 -16.27 -6.33
N ALA A 158 23.58 -15.70 -5.14
CA ALA A 158 23.35 -16.38 -3.86
C ALA A 158 21.90 -16.83 -3.71
N LEU A 159 20.94 -15.97 -4.05
CA LEU A 159 19.51 -16.29 -4.03
C LEU A 159 19.19 -17.46 -4.96
N GLN A 160 19.70 -17.44 -6.20
CA GLN A 160 19.49 -18.54 -7.16
C GLN A 160 20.06 -19.87 -6.65
N MET A 161 21.28 -19.85 -6.08
CA MET A 161 21.90 -21.04 -5.50
C MET A 161 21.08 -21.60 -4.35
N LEU A 162 20.61 -20.74 -3.44
CA LEU A 162 19.79 -21.15 -2.29
C LEU A 162 18.42 -21.70 -2.72
N LEU A 163 17.79 -21.11 -3.73
CA LEU A 163 16.53 -21.61 -4.27
C LEU A 163 16.69 -22.95 -5.02
N ALA A 164 17.82 -23.19 -5.67
CA ALA A 164 18.14 -24.46 -6.30
C ALA A 164 18.50 -25.56 -5.27
N LEU A 165 19.00 -25.16 -4.09
CA LEU A 165 19.36 -26.05 -3.00
C LEU A 165 18.14 -26.67 -2.30
N VAL A 166 17.11 -25.85 -2.04
CA VAL A 166 15.97 -26.22 -1.19
C VAL A 166 14.72 -26.59 -2.00
N PRO A 167 13.85 -27.47 -1.48
CA PRO A 167 12.55 -27.74 -2.09
C PRO A 167 11.68 -26.49 -2.19
N THR A 168 10.92 -26.37 -3.28
CA THR A 168 10.07 -25.20 -3.58
C THR A 168 8.95 -24.97 -2.56
N THR A 169 8.55 -26.00 -1.80
CA THR A 169 7.48 -25.93 -0.79
C THR A 169 7.86 -25.17 0.47
N ASP A 170 9.14 -25.06 0.79
CA ASP A 170 9.63 -24.50 2.07
C ASP A 170 10.35 -23.16 1.90
N VAL A 171 10.25 -22.57 0.72
CA VAL A 171 10.85 -21.29 0.35
C VAL A 171 10.08 -20.15 1.04
N PRO A 172 10.74 -19.30 1.85
CA PRO A 172 10.07 -18.15 2.44
C PRO A 172 9.69 -17.14 1.38
N ALA A 173 8.58 -16.43 1.61
CA ALA A 173 8.19 -15.28 0.83
C ALA A 173 9.01 -14.04 1.24
N LEU A 174 9.39 -13.22 0.27
CA LEU A 174 10.01 -11.92 0.50
C LEU A 174 8.94 -10.83 0.44
N ARG A 175 8.78 -10.07 1.53
CA ARG A 175 7.91 -8.88 1.57
C ARG A 175 8.76 -7.63 1.68
N PHE A 176 8.76 -6.84 0.62
CA PHE A 176 9.39 -5.52 0.61
C PHE A 176 8.34 -4.45 0.93
N ARG A 177 8.57 -3.68 1.99
CA ARG A 177 7.76 -2.50 2.27
C ARG A 177 8.47 -1.28 1.68
N ALA A 178 7.86 -0.69 0.68
CA ALA A 178 8.38 0.52 0.06
C ALA A 178 8.01 1.76 0.90
N GLY A 179 9.00 2.60 1.19
CA GLY A 179 8.79 3.98 1.63
C GLY A 179 8.25 4.85 0.48
N ARG A 180 7.92 6.12 0.77
CA ARG A 180 7.39 7.06 -0.22
C ARG A 180 8.29 7.19 -1.47
N ASP A 181 9.61 7.13 -1.29
CA ASP A 181 10.63 7.32 -2.34
C ASP A 181 11.47 6.07 -2.63
N ALA A 182 10.96 4.86 -2.37
CA ALA A 182 11.76 3.63 -2.41
C ALA A 182 12.04 3.05 -3.82
N PHE A 183 12.43 3.93 -4.76
CA PHE A 183 12.68 3.60 -6.16
C PHE A 183 13.78 2.55 -6.32
N LEU A 184 14.89 2.71 -5.57
CA LEU A 184 16.01 1.78 -5.65
C LEU A 184 15.61 0.42 -5.07
N GLY A 185 14.87 0.39 -3.96
CA GLY A 185 14.33 -0.86 -3.40
C GLY A 185 13.40 -1.60 -4.37
N LEU A 186 12.51 -0.89 -5.07
CA LEU A 186 11.65 -1.49 -6.10
C LEU A 186 12.43 -2.04 -7.29
N ARG A 187 13.46 -1.33 -7.75
CA ARG A 187 14.39 -1.84 -8.78
C ARG A 187 15.12 -3.09 -8.30
N THR A 188 15.56 -3.09 -7.05
CA THR A 188 16.26 -4.22 -6.41
C THR A 188 15.36 -5.45 -6.38
N VAL A 189 14.16 -5.37 -5.79
CA VAL A 189 13.25 -6.52 -5.69
C VAL A 189 12.78 -7.01 -7.06
N THR A 190 12.56 -6.12 -8.02
CA THR A 190 12.26 -6.48 -9.42
C THR A 190 13.41 -7.28 -10.04
N SER A 191 14.66 -6.86 -9.78
CA SER A 191 15.86 -7.56 -10.27
C SER A 191 16.02 -8.94 -9.63
N LEU A 192 15.66 -9.09 -8.35
CA LEU A 192 15.62 -10.39 -7.68
C LEU A 192 14.57 -11.32 -8.30
N CYS A 193 13.34 -10.84 -8.52
CA CYS A 193 12.26 -11.64 -9.15
C CYS A 193 12.61 -12.04 -10.59
N ALA A 194 13.26 -11.14 -11.32
CA ALA A 194 13.77 -11.38 -12.66
C ALA A 194 14.80 -12.52 -12.73
N ALA A 195 15.74 -12.54 -11.79
CA ALA A 195 16.78 -13.55 -11.75
C ALA A 195 16.31 -14.86 -11.11
N ALA A 196 15.32 -14.80 -10.23
CA ALA A 196 14.75 -15.93 -9.53
C ALA A 196 13.21 -15.94 -9.67
N PRO A 197 12.66 -16.41 -10.80
CA PRO A 197 11.22 -16.38 -11.05
C PRO A 197 10.38 -17.16 -10.01
N SER A 198 10.96 -18.18 -9.39
CA SER A 198 10.31 -18.96 -8.32
C SER A 198 10.22 -18.21 -6.98
N LEU A 199 10.89 -17.06 -6.82
CA LEU A 199 10.84 -16.27 -5.60
C LEU A 199 9.42 -15.71 -5.39
N THR A 200 8.75 -16.16 -4.34
CA THR A 200 7.50 -15.52 -3.92
C THR A 200 7.82 -14.16 -3.30
N ALA A 201 7.60 -13.09 -4.05
CA ALA A 201 7.82 -11.73 -3.59
C ALA A 201 6.58 -10.85 -3.71
N ALA A 202 6.41 -9.96 -2.74
CA ALA A 202 5.42 -8.89 -2.78
C ALA A 202 5.97 -7.54 -2.33
N CYS A 203 5.38 -6.49 -2.89
CA CYS A 203 5.56 -5.12 -2.47
C CYS A 203 4.20 -4.49 -2.13
N VAL A 204 4.18 -3.64 -1.11
CA VAL A 204 3.02 -2.83 -0.72
C VAL A 204 3.31 -1.37 -1.04
N LEU A 205 2.41 -0.72 -1.78
CA LEU A 205 2.52 0.68 -2.22
C LEU A 205 1.22 1.42 -1.99
N SER A 206 1.32 2.72 -1.69
CA SER A 206 0.15 3.60 -1.78
C SER A 206 -0.18 3.90 -3.26
N PRO A 207 -1.42 4.30 -3.58
CA PRO A 207 -1.79 4.70 -4.94
C PRO A 207 -0.90 5.83 -5.50
N GLU A 208 -0.51 6.79 -4.66
CA GLU A 208 0.35 7.92 -5.05
C GLU A 208 1.77 7.44 -5.39
N SER A 209 2.37 6.63 -4.51
CA SER A 209 3.70 6.07 -4.76
C SER A 209 3.71 5.18 -6.00
N PHE A 210 2.66 4.39 -6.23
CA PHE A 210 2.52 3.58 -7.44
C PHE A 210 2.47 4.44 -8.70
N ALA A 211 1.64 5.49 -8.73
CA ALA A 211 1.52 6.41 -9.86
C ALA A 211 2.83 7.17 -10.14
N GLU A 212 3.57 7.57 -9.11
CA GLU A 212 4.88 8.19 -9.28
C GLU A 212 5.91 7.25 -9.93
N HIS A 213 5.93 5.98 -9.51
CA HIS A 213 6.84 4.98 -10.09
C HIS A 213 6.55 4.70 -11.57
N LEU A 214 5.27 4.72 -11.98
CA LEU A 214 4.91 4.56 -13.40
C LEU A 214 5.40 5.71 -14.27
N ARG A 215 5.48 6.94 -13.73
CA ARG A 215 5.92 8.12 -14.49
C ARG A 215 7.43 8.15 -14.78
N ARG A 216 8.27 7.46 -13.98
CA ARG A 216 9.74 7.59 -14.03
C ARG A 216 10.47 6.75 -15.10
N GLY A 217 9.78 6.25 -16.13
CA GLY A 217 10.40 5.96 -17.44
C GLY A 217 11.43 4.81 -17.57
N ASN A 218 11.55 3.89 -16.61
CA ASN A 218 12.26 2.63 -16.86
C ASN A 218 11.29 1.60 -17.44
N SER A 219 11.61 0.84 -18.49
CA SER A 219 10.62 -0.05 -19.12
C SER A 219 10.28 -1.31 -18.30
N ARG A 220 11.25 -1.87 -17.56
CA ARG A 220 11.09 -3.18 -16.91
C ARG A 220 10.31 -3.16 -15.59
N VAL A 221 10.57 -2.16 -14.72
CA VAL A 221 9.94 -2.09 -13.39
C VAL A 221 8.43 -1.77 -13.49
N PRO A 222 8.00 -0.71 -14.19
CA PRO A 222 6.59 -0.43 -14.47
C PRO A 222 5.87 -1.59 -15.15
N ALA A 223 6.50 -2.28 -16.10
CA ALA A 223 5.88 -3.44 -16.75
C ALA A 223 5.57 -4.57 -15.74
N MET A 224 6.56 -4.96 -14.92
CA MET A 224 6.34 -5.99 -13.89
C MET A 224 5.37 -5.51 -12.80
N MET A 225 5.40 -4.23 -12.45
CA MET A 225 4.47 -3.64 -11.48
C MET A 225 3.03 -3.67 -11.99
N MET A 226 2.81 -3.31 -13.26
CA MET A 226 1.48 -3.35 -13.89
C MET A 226 0.98 -4.78 -14.02
N GLU A 227 1.86 -5.71 -14.42
CA GLU A 227 1.50 -7.13 -14.55
C GLU A 227 1.15 -7.77 -13.20
N GLY A 228 1.82 -7.36 -12.13
CA GLY A 228 1.61 -7.86 -10.78
C GLY A 228 0.67 -7.01 -9.92
N ARG A 229 0.01 -6.01 -10.48
CA ARG A 229 -0.84 -5.06 -9.74
C ARG A 229 -2.07 -5.76 -9.15
N LEU A 230 -2.30 -5.53 -7.87
CA LEU A 230 -3.49 -5.92 -7.13
C LEU A 230 -4.01 -4.69 -6.38
N ASP A 231 -5.11 -4.13 -6.87
CA ASP A 231 -5.76 -3.00 -6.21
C ASP A 231 -6.50 -3.50 -4.96
N ILE A 232 -6.07 -2.98 -3.81
CA ILE A 232 -6.71 -3.24 -2.54
C ILE A 232 -7.81 -2.20 -2.40
N GLU A 233 -9.04 -2.65 -2.68
CA GLU A 233 -10.23 -1.81 -2.47
C GLU A 233 -10.27 -1.37 -1.02
N GLU A 234 -10.24 -0.04 -0.83
CA GLU A 234 -10.44 0.53 0.49
C GLU A 234 -11.91 0.37 0.87
N PRO A 235 -12.22 -0.01 2.12
CA PRO A 235 -13.61 -0.07 2.54
C PRO A 235 -14.24 1.32 2.38
N PRO A 236 -15.46 1.41 1.84
CA PRO A 236 -16.15 2.69 1.71
C PRO A 236 -16.22 3.39 3.07
N SER A 237 -16.17 4.72 3.04
CA SER A 237 -16.27 5.53 4.25
C SER A 237 -17.50 5.08 5.07
N PRO A 238 -17.45 5.15 6.41
CA PRO A 238 -18.61 4.83 7.24
C PRO A 238 -19.91 5.52 6.76
N PHE A 239 -19.82 6.77 6.31
CA PHE A 239 -20.97 7.51 5.76
C PHE A 239 -21.46 6.95 4.42
N THR A 240 -20.57 6.49 3.55
CA THR A 240 -20.93 5.79 2.31
C THR A 240 -21.59 4.44 2.59
N ARG A 241 -21.18 3.71 3.65
CA ARG A 241 -21.82 2.45 4.06
C ARG A 241 -23.22 2.64 4.66
N ILE A 242 -23.44 3.78 5.30
CA ILE A 242 -24.79 4.19 5.72
C ILE A 242 -25.67 4.44 4.50
N GLY A 243 -25.09 5.01 3.43
CA GLY A 243 -25.77 5.26 2.16
C GLY A 243 -26.85 6.34 2.27
N ALA A 244 -27.59 6.53 1.17
CA ALA A 244 -28.64 7.52 1.07
C ALA A 244 -29.80 7.18 2.01
N GLY A 245 -30.04 8.03 3.01
CA GLY A 245 -31.12 7.85 3.98
C GLY A 245 -30.93 8.65 5.26
N ARG A 246 -31.90 8.54 6.18
CA ARG A 246 -31.85 9.24 7.47
C ARG A 246 -30.70 8.71 8.32
N LEU A 247 -29.80 9.61 8.73
CA LEU A 247 -28.68 9.33 9.63
C LEU A 247 -29.21 9.08 11.06
N THR A 248 -29.52 7.82 11.39
CA THR A 248 -29.95 7.48 12.76
C THR A 248 -28.76 7.24 13.67
N ALA A 249 -28.83 7.70 14.93
CA ALA A 249 -27.78 7.50 15.93
C ALA A 249 -27.39 6.02 16.10
N THR A 250 -28.36 5.10 16.04
CA THR A 250 -28.10 3.66 16.12
C THR A 250 -27.22 3.17 14.97
N ARG A 251 -27.51 3.58 13.74
CA ARG A 251 -26.74 3.17 12.56
C ARG A 251 -25.35 3.82 12.54
N LEU A 252 -25.25 5.09 12.95
CA LEU A 252 -23.96 5.77 13.11
C LEU A 252 -23.04 5.05 14.11
N ARG A 253 -23.57 4.60 15.26
CA ARG A 253 -22.80 3.81 16.24
C ARG A 253 -22.36 2.46 15.69
N GLN A 254 -23.25 1.77 14.97
CA GLN A 254 -22.91 0.48 14.33
C GLN A 254 -21.77 0.61 13.33
N GLU A 255 -21.67 1.74 12.63
CA GLU A 255 -20.61 2.03 11.67
C GLU A 255 -19.34 2.64 12.30
N GLY A 256 -19.32 2.78 13.63
CA GLY A 256 -18.15 3.23 14.39
C GLY A 256 -17.92 4.74 14.38
N ILE A 257 -18.93 5.54 14.04
CA ILE A 257 -18.83 7.00 14.10
C ILE A 257 -18.64 7.46 15.55
N PRO A 258 -17.70 8.38 15.85
CA PRO A 258 -17.49 8.91 17.19
C PRO A 258 -18.75 9.56 17.77
N GLU A 259 -18.98 9.35 19.07
CA GLU A 259 -20.17 9.89 19.75
C GLU A 259 -20.23 11.43 19.70
N SER A 260 -19.08 12.10 19.57
CA SER A 260 -18.99 13.55 19.35
C SER A 260 -19.67 13.98 18.05
N ILE A 261 -19.44 13.26 16.96
CA ILE A 261 -20.06 13.54 15.65
C ILE A 261 -21.55 13.17 15.67
N ILE A 262 -21.90 12.06 16.32
CA ILE A 262 -23.30 11.64 16.49
C ILE A 262 -24.11 12.70 17.25
N SER A 263 -23.52 13.25 18.32
CA SER A 263 -24.14 14.32 19.11
C SER A 263 -24.36 15.58 18.27
N LEU A 264 -23.34 16.00 17.51
CA LEU A 264 -23.43 17.16 16.61
C LEU A 264 -24.53 17.01 15.54
N LEU A 265 -24.62 15.83 14.91
CA LEU A 265 -25.67 15.52 13.93
C LEU A 265 -27.07 15.54 14.56
N THR A 266 -27.20 15.02 15.79
CA THR A 266 -28.48 14.99 16.51
C THR A 266 -28.93 16.41 16.91
N GLU A 267 -28.01 17.24 17.38
CA GLU A 267 -28.28 18.65 17.69
C GLU A 267 -28.72 19.43 16.44
N LEU A 268 -28.05 19.21 15.31
CA LEU A 268 -28.42 19.86 14.04
C LEU A 268 -29.82 19.43 13.58
N GLU A 269 -30.19 18.16 13.72
CA GLU A 269 -31.55 17.67 13.39
C GLU A 269 -32.62 18.35 14.27
N GLN A 270 -32.35 18.52 15.57
CA GLN A 270 -33.26 19.20 16.50
C GLN A 270 -33.46 20.68 16.13
N ASP A 271 -32.39 21.38 15.77
CA ASP A 271 -32.46 22.79 15.39
C ASP A 271 -33.26 23.04 14.12
N LEU A 272 -33.11 22.18 13.11
CA LEU A 272 -33.86 22.29 11.85
C LEU A 272 -35.37 22.06 12.05
N THR A 273 -35.75 21.34 13.11
CA THR A 273 -37.16 21.11 13.47
C THR A 273 -37.75 22.16 14.42
N SER A 274 -36.93 23.04 14.99
CA SER A 274 -37.35 24.02 16.00
C SER A 274 -37.53 25.44 15.41
N PRO A 275 -38.60 26.19 15.75
CA PRO A 275 -38.75 27.58 15.33
C PRO A 275 -37.73 28.50 16.03
N GLN A 276 -36.83 29.11 15.25
CA GLN A 276 -35.70 29.91 15.76
C GLN A 276 -36.00 31.44 15.78
N GLY A 277 -35.70 32.10 16.91
CA GLY A 277 -35.58 33.57 17.02
C GLY A 277 -34.23 34.10 16.49
N GLU A 278 -34.02 35.43 16.42
CA GLU A 278 -32.85 36.04 15.76
C GLU A 278 -31.47 35.54 16.22
N LYS A 279 -31.20 35.47 17.54
CA LYS A 279 -29.94 34.90 18.08
C LYS A 279 -29.81 33.38 17.84
N GLY A 280 -30.94 32.70 17.67
CA GLY A 280 -30.99 31.30 17.27
C GLY A 280 -30.62 31.12 15.79
N ARG A 281 -30.94 32.10 14.94
CA ARG A 281 -30.63 32.05 13.50
C ARG A 281 -29.12 32.10 13.22
N ASP A 282 -28.35 32.96 13.90
CA ASP A 282 -26.90 33.00 13.69
C ASP A 282 -26.17 31.77 14.24
N ARG A 283 -26.64 31.21 15.36
CA ARG A 283 -26.15 29.90 15.84
C ARG A 283 -26.56 28.75 14.93
N ALA A 284 -27.74 28.81 14.32
CA ALA A 284 -28.21 27.82 13.36
C ALA A 284 -27.44 27.90 12.03
N ARG A 285 -26.84 29.06 11.69
CA ARG A 285 -25.99 29.23 10.49
C ARG A 285 -24.62 28.55 10.63
N SER A 286 -23.93 28.74 11.76
CA SER A 286 -22.57 28.19 11.95
C SER A 286 -22.52 26.71 12.37
N ARG A 287 -23.67 26.12 12.74
CA ARG A 287 -23.75 24.69 13.12
C ARG A 287 -23.55 23.73 11.95
N PRO A 288 -24.25 23.86 10.80
CA PRO A 288 -23.97 23.10 9.58
C PRO A 288 -22.50 23.13 9.18
N GLU A 289 -21.85 24.29 9.28
CA GLU A 289 -20.40 24.45 9.01
C GLU A 289 -19.55 23.59 9.92
N ARG A 290 -19.79 23.67 11.23
CA ARG A 290 -19.06 22.90 12.23
C ARG A 290 -19.30 21.39 12.06
N VAL A 291 -20.54 20.98 11.83
CA VAL A 291 -20.91 19.57 11.63
C VAL A 291 -20.19 19.02 10.41
N LEU A 292 -20.25 19.73 9.27
CA LEU A 292 -19.57 19.31 8.06
C LEU A 292 -18.06 19.26 8.29
N PHE A 293 -17.46 20.29 8.91
CA PHE A 293 -16.02 20.31 9.23
C PHE A 293 -15.57 19.08 10.02
N GLU A 294 -16.25 18.74 11.12
CA GLU A 294 -15.91 17.58 11.95
C GLU A 294 -16.04 16.26 11.18
N ILE A 295 -17.06 16.15 10.33
CA ILE A 295 -17.22 15.02 9.42
C ILE A 295 -16.07 14.97 8.41
N LEU A 296 -15.64 16.10 7.85
CA LEU A 296 -14.50 16.17 6.94
C LEU A 296 -13.18 15.80 7.64
N GLN A 297 -13.01 16.10 8.93
CA GLN A 297 -11.86 15.64 9.70
C GLN A 297 -11.89 14.12 9.94
N TYR A 298 -13.08 13.53 10.00
CA TYR A 298 -13.25 12.08 10.13
C TYR A 298 -13.22 11.34 8.79
N HIS A 299 -13.53 12.03 7.68
CA HIS A 299 -13.56 11.47 6.35
C HIS A 299 -12.16 11.43 5.73
N ARG A 300 -11.77 10.26 5.22
CA ARG A 300 -10.38 9.93 4.86
C ARG A 300 -9.77 10.89 3.83
N SER A 301 -10.49 11.19 2.76
CA SER A 301 -10.00 12.02 1.65
C SER A 301 -9.87 13.50 2.01
N THR A 302 -10.59 13.97 3.03
CA THR A 302 -10.71 15.37 3.42
C THR A 302 -10.00 15.71 4.72
N ARG A 303 -9.58 14.70 5.49
CA ARG A 303 -8.94 14.87 6.80
C ARG A 303 -7.71 15.76 6.71
N GLY A 304 -7.69 16.82 7.51
CA GLY A 304 -6.58 17.78 7.57
C GLY A 304 -6.43 18.67 6.34
N LEU A 305 -7.33 18.61 5.35
CA LEU A 305 -7.24 19.44 4.15
C LEU A 305 -7.91 20.81 4.31
N PHE A 306 -8.98 20.87 5.10
CA PHE A 306 -9.80 22.07 5.24
C PHE A 306 -9.55 22.79 6.56
N VAL A 307 -9.55 24.12 6.51
CA VAL A 307 -9.54 25.04 7.65
C VAL A 307 -10.87 25.77 7.69
N GLN A 308 -11.48 25.91 8.86
CA GLN A 308 -12.79 26.54 9.02
C GLN A 308 -12.68 28.08 9.11
N ASN A 309 -13.59 28.80 8.45
CA ASN A 309 -13.80 30.24 8.59
C ASN A 309 -12.56 31.10 8.29
N GLU A 310 -11.76 30.67 7.32
CA GLU A 310 -10.48 31.31 6.99
C GLU A 310 -10.69 32.51 6.05
N SER A 311 -9.96 33.60 6.32
CA SER A 311 -9.93 34.78 5.45
C SER A 311 -8.96 34.58 4.29
N LEU A 312 -9.41 34.92 3.09
CA LEU A 312 -8.66 34.86 1.85
C LEU A 312 -8.56 36.26 1.24
N GLU A 313 -7.33 36.75 1.16
CA GLU A 313 -7.02 37.99 0.45
C GLU A 313 -7.01 37.73 -1.07
N VAL A 314 -7.76 38.53 -1.81
CA VAL A 314 -7.79 38.49 -3.28
C VAL A 314 -7.23 39.81 -3.79
N GLU A 315 -6.38 39.77 -4.82
CA GLU A 315 -5.59 40.91 -5.30
C GLU A 315 -6.42 42.16 -5.63
N ASP A 316 -7.66 42.00 -6.11
CA ASP A 316 -8.57 43.09 -6.50
C ASP A 316 -9.70 43.38 -5.47
N GLY A 317 -9.66 42.75 -4.29
CA GLY A 317 -10.73 42.87 -3.28
C GLY A 317 -10.50 44.01 -2.30
N GLU A 318 -11.50 44.89 -2.10
CA GLU A 318 -11.44 45.93 -1.04
C GLU A 318 -11.34 45.34 0.39
N ARG A 319 -11.76 44.08 0.57
CA ARG A 319 -11.73 43.34 1.85
C ARG A 319 -11.49 41.84 1.60
N PRO A 320 -10.83 41.12 2.52
CA PRO A 320 -10.68 39.67 2.42
C PRO A 320 -12.02 38.95 2.49
N TRP A 321 -12.15 37.88 1.71
CA TRP A 321 -13.32 36.99 1.75
C TRP A 321 -13.12 35.93 2.83
N GLN A 322 -14.07 35.84 3.76
CA GLN A 322 -14.14 34.69 4.67
C GLN A 322 -14.77 33.51 3.93
N VAL A 323 -14.12 32.35 3.95
CA VAL A 323 -14.59 31.09 3.35
C VAL A 323 -14.89 30.09 4.46
N ASP A 324 -16.04 29.43 4.41
CA ASP A 324 -16.49 28.55 5.50
C ASP A 324 -15.55 27.36 5.70
N LEU A 325 -15.14 26.69 4.61
CA LEU A 325 -14.11 25.64 4.64
C LEU A 325 -13.13 25.83 3.48
N LEU A 326 -11.88 26.15 3.81
CA LEU A 326 -10.83 26.45 2.83
C LEU A 326 -9.77 25.36 2.79
N CYS A 327 -9.44 24.88 1.58
CA CYS A 327 -8.26 24.07 1.31
C CYS A 327 -7.32 24.83 0.38
N ARG A 328 -6.27 25.44 0.95
CA ARG A 328 -5.28 26.20 0.17
C ARG A 328 -4.43 25.33 -0.75
N GLU A 329 -4.03 24.15 -0.27
CA GLU A 329 -3.18 23.21 -1.03
C GLU A 329 -3.82 22.84 -2.37
N LEU A 330 -5.12 22.56 -2.37
CA LEU A 330 -5.87 22.18 -3.58
C LEU A 330 -6.59 23.37 -4.24
N ARG A 331 -6.52 24.57 -3.67
CA ARG A 331 -7.35 25.73 -4.02
C ARG A 331 -8.83 25.35 -4.17
N LEU A 332 -9.41 24.79 -3.12
CA LEU A 332 -10.82 24.42 -3.04
C LEU A 332 -11.48 25.20 -1.90
N ALA A 333 -12.58 25.86 -2.18
CA ALA A 333 -13.41 26.60 -1.22
C ALA A 333 -14.78 25.94 -1.14
N VAL A 334 -15.24 25.59 0.07
CA VAL A 334 -16.58 25.07 0.30
C VAL A 334 -17.37 26.10 1.10
N GLU A 335 -18.55 26.43 0.60
CA GLU A 335 -19.46 27.45 1.15
C GLU A 335 -20.78 26.79 1.52
N ILE A 336 -21.31 27.11 2.69
CA ILE A 336 -22.46 26.42 3.29
C ILE A 336 -23.62 27.41 3.39
N ASP A 337 -24.47 27.37 2.37
CA ASP A 337 -25.54 28.33 2.18
C ASP A 337 -26.76 27.98 3.03
N GLY A 338 -27.16 28.87 3.94
CA GLY A 338 -28.44 28.78 4.63
C GLY A 338 -29.63 29.16 3.73
N TYR A 339 -30.82 28.60 3.99
CA TYR A 339 -32.05 28.88 3.23
C TYR A 339 -32.44 30.39 3.16
N TYR A 340 -31.96 31.19 4.12
CA TYR A 340 -32.29 32.62 4.22
C TYR A 340 -31.39 33.54 3.37
N HIS A 341 -30.35 33.02 2.71
CA HIS A 341 -29.40 33.84 1.93
C HIS A 341 -29.97 34.34 0.59
N PHE A 342 -31.09 33.76 0.13
CA PHE A 342 -31.66 34.06 -1.20
C PHE A 342 -32.74 35.16 -1.20
N ARG A 343 -33.01 35.84 -0.08
CA ARG A 343 -34.10 36.83 0.04
C ARG A 343 -33.66 38.29 -0.05
N ASP A 344 -32.36 38.55 -0.11
CA ASP A 344 -31.78 39.89 -0.19
C ASP A 344 -30.94 40.01 -1.46
N GLU A 345 -31.31 40.92 -2.36
CA GLU A 345 -30.62 41.13 -3.63
C GLU A 345 -29.18 41.63 -3.43
N GLU A 346 -28.90 42.41 -2.38
CA GLU A 346 -27.54 42.90 -2.11
C GLU A 346 -26.64 41.78 -1.61
N ALA A 347 -27.16 40.91 -0.74
CA ALA A 347 -26.48 39.70 -0.29
C ALA A 347 -26.17 38.77 -1.48
N PHE A 348 -27.15 38.56 -2.37
CA PHE A 348 -26.94 37.76 -3.59
C PHE A 348 -25.85 38.35 -4.50
N ARG A 349 -25.87 39.67 -4.75
CA ARG A 349 -24.82 40.35 -5.55
C ARG A 349 -23.45 40.26 -4.87
N ARG A 350 -23.39 40.30 -3.55
CA ARG A 350 -22.15 40.14 -2.78
C ARG A 350 -21.59 38.72 -2.91
N ASP A 351 -22.44 37.70 -2.77
CA ASP A 351 -22.07 36.31 -2.92
C ASP A 351 -21.54 35.96 -4.32
N ARG A 352 -22.17 36.51 -5.36
CA ARG A 352 -21.68 36.34 -6.74
C ARG A 352 -20.34 37.04 -6.99
N ARG A 353 -20.09 38.19 -6.37
CA ARG A 353 -18.76 38.84 -6.42
C ARG A 353 -17.70 37.98 -5.74
N LYS A 354 -18.01 37.45 -4.55
CA LYS A 354 -17.13 36.51 -3.83
C LYS A 354 -16.77 35.30 -4.69
N ASP A 355 -17.74 34.67 -5.35
CA ASP A 355 -17.47 33.51 -6.20
C ASP A 355 -16.52 33.86 -7.36
N VAL A 356 -16.75 35.00 -8.03
CA VAL A 356 -15.89 35.48 -9.13
C VAL A 356 -14.47 35.77 -8.65
N ASP A 357 -14.33 36.42 -7.50
CA ASP A 357 -13.02 36.77 -6.93
C ASP A 357 -12.23 35.51 -6.54
N LEU A 358 -12.88 34.53 -5.91
CA LEU A 358 -12.28 33.24 -5.58
C LEU A 358 -11.85 32.47 -6.85
N GLN A 359 -12.69 32.46 -7.88
CA GLN A 359 -12.37 31.81 -9.15
C GLN A 359 -11.21 32.49 -9.87
N ARG A 360 -11.13 33.82 -9.86
CA ARG A 360 -9.99 34.58 -10.40
C ARG A 360 -8.70 34.28 -9.64
N ALA A 361 -8.79 34.07 -8.33
CA ALA A 361 -7.68 33.59 -7.51
C ALA A 361 -7.34 32.10 -7.74
N GLY A 362 -8.02 31.42 -8.66
CA GLY A 362 -7.77 30.03 -9.04
C GLY A 362 -8.36 29.00 -8.08
N TYR A 363 -9.35 29.39 -7.27
CA TYR A 363 -10.09 28.47 -6.40
C TYR A 363 -11.32 27.90 -7.11
N LEU A 364 -11.53 26.60 -6.93
CA LEU A 364 -12.81 25.98 -7.23
C LEU A 364 -13.76 26.21 -6.05
N VAL A 365 -14.97 26.72 -6.30
CA VAL A 365 -15.98 26.99 -5.27
C VAL A 365 -17.07 25.93 -5.32
N TYR A 366 -17.28 25.22 -4.21
CA TYR A 366 -18.33 24.22 -4.04
C TYR A 366 -19.35 24.68 -3.00
N ARG A 367 -20.56 25.01 -3.45
CA ARG A 367 -21.66 25.46 -2.57
C ARG A 367 -22.53 24.28 -2.15
N VAL A 368 -22.81 24.19 -0.85
CA VAL A 368 -23.64 23.15 -0.23
C VAL A 368 -24.75 23.84 0.55
N LEU A 369 -25.99 23.37 0.45
CA LEU A 369 -27.06 23.89 1.29
C LEU A 369 -26.93 23.37 2.73
N ALA A 370 -27.18 24.23 3.72
CA ALA A 370 -27.18 23.84 5.13
C ALA A 370 -28.09 22.62 5.41
N ASP A 371 -29.26 22.55 4.77
CA ASP A 371 -30.21 21.43 4.88
C ASP A 371 -29.65 20.12 4.30
N ASP A 372 -28.79 20.21 3.29
CA ASP A 372 -28.21 19.05 2.61
C ASP A 372 -27.11 18.39 3.44
N VAL A 373 -26.50 19.10 4.41
CA VAL A 373 -25.50 18.53 5.33
C VAL A 373 -26.05 17.32 6.08
N LEU A 374 -27.34 17.28 6.42
CA LEU A 374 -27.97 16.10 7.01
C LEU A 374 -28.58 15.15 5.97
N ARG A 375 -29.22 15.69 4.94
CA ARG A 375 -30.08 14.91 4.03
C ARG A 375 -29.32 14.25 2.88
N ARG A 376 -28.20 14.84 2.47
CA ARG A 376 -27.41 14.47 1.29
C ARG A 376 -25.92 14.41 1.59
N LEU A 377 -25.56 14.08 2.84
CA LEU A 377 -24.18 14.00 3.29
C LEU A 377 -23.31 13.10 2.42
N GLU A 378 -23.81 11.92 2.05
CA GLU A 378 -23.08 10.98 1.18
C GLU A 378 -22.74 11.61 -0.18
N GLU A 379 -23.69 12.36 -0.76
CA GLU A 379 -23.49 13.03 -2.04
C GLU A 379 -22.47 14.17 -1.92
N ILE A 380 -22.52 14.94 -0.84
CA ILE A 380 -21.55 16.00 -0.55
C ILE A 380 -20.14 15.39 -0.46
N LEU A 381 -19.96 14.31 0.31
CA LEU A 381 -18.68 13.63 0.47
C LEU A 381 -18.19 13.04 -0.86
N THR A 382 -19.08 12.38 -1.61
CA THR A 382 -18.76 11.81 -2.93
C THR A 382 -18.33 12.88 -3.93
N ASN A 383 -18.96 14.05 -3.91
CA ASN A 383 -18.57 15.17 -4.77
C ASN A 383 -17.23 15.75 -4.33
N LEU A 384 -17.00 15.94 -3.04
CA LEU A 384 -15.71 16.39 -2.51
C LEU A 384 -14.57 15.44 -2.91
N ASP A 385 -14.78 14.12 -2.85
CA ASP A 385 -13.80 13.12 -3.31
C ASP A 385 -13.41 13.32 -4.78
N LYS A 386 -14.41 13.51 -5.64
CA LYS A 386 -14.20 13.76 -7.08
C LYS A 386 -13.46 15.07 -7.31
N LEU A 387 -13.85 16.13 -6.61
CA LEU A 387 -13.21 17.45 -6.73
C LEU A 387 -11.75 17.40 -6.28
N ILE A 388 -11.47 16.75 -5.15
CA ILE A 388 -10.10 16.58 -4.63
C ILE A 388 -9.25 15.77 -5.61
N ALA A 389 -9.78 14.68 -6.15
CA ALA A 389 -9.08 13.86 -7.14
C ALA A 389 -8.73 14.67 -8.40
N ALA A 390 -9.69 15.44 -8.93
CA ALA A 390 -9.48 16.31 -10.09
C ALA A 390 -8.40 17.38 -9.81
N ARG A 391 -8.48 18.06 -8.66
CA ARG A 391 -7.50 19.09 -8.27
C ARG A 391 -6.09 18.54 -8.09
N ARG A 392 -5.96 17.34 -7.53
CA ARG A 392 -4.65 16.66 -7.43
C ARG A 392 -4.06 16.34 -8.81
N GLN A 393 -4.89 15.93 -9.78
CA GLN A 393 -4.43 15.66 -11.15
C GLN A 393 -3.98 16.94 -11.87
N GLU A 394 -4.78 18.01 -11.79
CA GLU A 394 -4.47 19.30 -12.40
C GLU A 394 -3.17 19.89 -11.85
N LEU A 395 -3.01 19.91 -10.52
CA LEU A 395 -1.82 20.46 -9.86
C LEU A 395 -0.56 19.59 -10.06
N ALA A 396 -0.73 18.29 -10.31
CA ALA A 396 0.38 17.37 -10.61
C ALA A 396 0.88 17.46 -12.07
N GLY A 397 0.32 18.37 -12.90
CA GLY A 397 0.80 18.66 -14.24
C GLY A 397 0.21 17.79 -15.35
N GLN A 398 -0.95 17.17 -15.15
CA GLN A 398 -1.77 16.69 -16.26
C GLN A 398 -2.75 17.80 -16.64
N GLU A 399 -2.44 18.54 -17.72
CA GLU A 399 -3.45 19.31 -18.43
C GLU A 399 -4.62 18.37 -18.74
N THR A 400 -5.79 18.64 -18.17
CA THR A 400 -7.02 17.95 -18.55
C THR A 400 -7.27 18.22 -20.04
N PRO A 401 -7.55 17.19 -20.87
CA PRO A 401 -7.87 17.38 -22.28
C PRO A 401 -9.33 17.84 -22.41
N HIS A 402 -9.70 18.95 -21.78
CA HIS A 402 -11.04 19.52 -21.90
C HIS A 402 -10.96 20.99 -22.25
N GLY A 403 -10.86 21.23 -23.56
CA GLY A 403 -11.07 22.55 -24.11
C GLY A 403 -10.79 22.60 -25.60
N HIS A 404 -11.67 22.05 -26.44
CA HIS A 404 -12.01 22.73 -27.69
C HIS A 404 -13.49 22.54 -28.03
N ARG A 405 -14.04 23.66 -28.49
CA ARG A 405 -15.44 23.98 -28.77
C ARG A 405 -16.11 23.05 -29.77
#